data_AF-A0A946YJJ9-F1
#
_entry.id   AF-A0A946YJJ9-F1
#
_cell.length_a   1.000
_cell.length_b   1.000
_cell.length_c   1.000
_cell.angle_alpha   90.00
_cell.angle_beta   90.00
_cell.angle_gamma   90.00
#
_symmetry.space_group_name_H-M   'P 1'
#
loop_
_entity.id
_entity.type
_entity.pdbx_description
1 polymer ?
#
loop_
_entity_poly.entity_id
_entity_poly.type
_entity_poly.pdbx_seq_one_letter_code
_entity_poly.pdbx_strand_id
1 'polypeptide(L)' 'ASALVNEGAALMIAEKELTTESLAKMLRDLLTNRTKLRSFAEATGAFAKPQAARDVAKVCIRACLGKDDENISMVKDF' A
#
# COMPACT_ATOMS: atom_id res chain seq x y z
N ALA A 1 4.73 0.91 6.51
CA ALA A 1 4.59 2.38 6.42
C ALA A 1 5.50 2.98 5.34
N SER A 2 6.80 2.66 5.32
CA SER A 2 7.77 3.25 4.39
C SER A 2 7.46 3.07 2.90
N ALA A 3 6.77 1.97 2.51
CA ALA A 3 6.38 1.74 1.12
C ALA A 3 5.52 2.89 0.54
N LEU A 4 4.53 3.40 1.29
CA LEU A 4 3.69 4.50 0.84
C LEU A 4 4.45 5.83 0.76
N VAL A 5 5.42 6.03 1.66
CA VAL A 5 6.25 7.24 1.71
C VAL A 5 7.20 7.27 0.52
N ASN A 6 7.80 6.12 0.20
CA ASN A 6 8.71 5.97 -0.95
C ASN A 6 8.00 6.22 -2.28
N GLU A 7 6.73 5.81 -2.39
CA GLU A 7 5.90 6.04 -3.57
C GLU A 7 5.29 7.45 -3.61
N GLY A 8 5.59 8.32 -2.64
CA GLY A 8 5.04 9.68 -2.57
C GLY A 8 3.54 9.72 -2.24
N ALA A 9 2.97 8.61 -1.78
CA ALA A 9 1.58 8.48 -1.37
C ALA A 9 1.33 8.89 0.10
N ALA A 10 2.39 9.08 0.89
CA ALA A 10 2.30 9.46 2.30
C ALA A 10 3.46 10.38 2.73
N LEU A 11 3.24 11.16 3.80
CA LEU A 11 4.30 11.83 4.55
C LEU A 11 4.59 11.06 5.83
N MET A 12 5.86 10.99 6.21
CA MET A 12 6.29 10.44 7.49
C MET A 12 6.64 11.57 8.44
N ILE A 13 6.17 11.44 9.68
CA ILE A 13 6.60 12.28 10.80
C ILE A 13 7.32 11.37 11.80
N ALA A 14 8.52 11.76 12.22
CA ALA A 14 9.22 11.05 13.28
C ALA A 14 8.49 11.28 14.60
N GLU A 15 8.41 10.25 15.45
CA GLU A 15 7.68 10.34 16.73
C GLU A 15 8.21 11.48 17.63
N LYS A 16 9.54 11.66 17.66
CA LYS A 16 10.21 12.78 18.36
C LYS A 16 9.80 14.17 17.87
N GLU A 17 9.27 14.27 16.65
CA GLU A 17 8.85 15.51 16.00
C GLU A 17 7.32 15.64 15.98
N LEU A 18 6.58 14.64 16.47
CA LEU A 18 5.13 14.63 16.52
C LEU A 18 4.64 15.47 17.70
N THR A 19 4.46 16.76 17.45
CA THR A 19 3.81 17.69 18.38
C THR A 19 2.54 18.22 17.75
N THR A 20 1.68 18.83 18.56
CA THR A 20 0.44 19.46 18.07
C THR A 20 0.73 20.51 17.01
N GLU A 21 1.80 21.29 17.18
CA GLU A 21 2.20 22.38 16.31
C GLU A 21 2.75 21.86 14.97
N SER A 22 3.63 20.86 15.00
CA SER A 22 4.21 20.28 13.79
C SER A 22 3.16 19.55 12.96
N LEU A 23 2.23 18.83 13.61
CA LEU A 23 1.10 18.19 12.96
C LEU A 23 0.15 19.23 12.34
N ALA A 24 -0.22 20.26 13.10
CA ALA A 24 -1.11 21.31 12.61
C ALA A 24 -0.50 22.05 11.42
N LYS A 25 0.81 22.32 11.44
CA LYS A 25 1.54 22.90 10.32
C LYS A 25 1.46 21.99 9.09
N MET A 26 1.79 20.71 9.23
CA MET A 26 1.77 19.75 8.13
C MET A 26 0.38 19.61 7.51
N LEU A 27 -0.67 19.56 8.34
CA LEU A 27 -2.05 19.50 7.87
C LEU A 27 -2.45 20.76 7.11
N ARG A 28 -2.11 21.95 7.62
CA ARG A 28 -2.37 23.21 6.91
C ARG A 28 -1.67 23.26 5.56
N ASP A 29 -0.41 22.84 5.50
CA ASP A 29 0.36 22.80 4.25
C ASP A 29 -0.26 21.84 3.24
N LEU A 30 -0.75 20.67 3.68
CA LEU A 30 -1.46 19.73 2.82
C LEU A 30 -2.81 20.27 2.34
N LEU A 31 -3.62 20.81 3.25
CA LEU A 31 -4.96 21.30 2.94
C LEU A 31 -4.94 22.55 2.05
N THR A 32 -3.89 23.36 2.14
CA THR A 32 -3.71 24.55 1.29
C THR A 32 -3.16 24.18 -0.09
N ASN A 33 -2.44 23.06 -0.22
CA ASN A 33 -1.88 22.60 -1.48
C ASN A 33 -2.70 21.44 -2.08
N ARG A 34 -3.78 21.80 -2.78
CA ARG A 34 -4.66 20.85 -3.49
C ARG A 34 -3.93 19.96 -4.50
N THR A 35 -2.90 20.48 -5.16
CA THR A 35 -2.10 19.70 -6.13
C THR A 35 -1.36 18.57 -5.45
N LYS A 36 -0.80 18.82 -4.26
CA LYS A 36 -0.12 17.81 -3.44
C LYS A 36 -1.08 16.73 -2.92
N LEU A 37 -2.31 17.10 -2.57
CA LEU A 37 -3.34 16.12 -2.22
C LEU A 37 -3.74 15.25 -3.41
N ARG A 38 -3.82 15.84 -4.61
CA ARG A 38 -4.12 15.08 -5.83
C ARG A 38 -3.02 14.08 -6.16
N SER A 39 -1.75 14.48 -6.07
CA SER A 39 -0.63 13.57 -6.30
C SER A 39 -0.59 12.42 -5.29
N PHE A 40 -0.97 12.67 -4.03
CA PHE A 40 -1.10 11.62 -3.02
C PHE A 40 -2.20 10.61 -3.36
N ALA A 41 -3.35 11.10 -3.83
CA ALA A 41 -4.46 10.24 -4.24
C ALA A 41 -4.09 9.37 -5.46
N GLU A 42 -3.42 9.96 -6.45
CA GLU A 42 -2.93 9.25 -7.64
C GLU A 42 -1.90 8.17 -7.27
N ALA A 43 -0.89 8.52 -6.46
CA ALA A 43 0.12 7.59 -6.00
C ALA A 43 -0.45 6.46 -5.13
N THR A 44 -1.42 6.77 -4.26
CA THR A 44 -2.13 5.77 -3.45
C THR A 44 -2.93 4.81 -4.34
N GLY A 45 -3.61 5.33 -5.36
CA GLY A 45 -4.35 4.52 -6.32
C GLY A 45 -3.45 3.60 -7.14
N ALA A 46 -2.28 4.07 -7.57
CA ALA A 46 -1.28 3.26 -8.26
C ALA A 46 -0.69 2.15 -7.37
N PHE A 47 -0.56 2.41 -6.05
CA PHE A 47 -0.07 1.43 -5.09
C PHE A 47 -1.15 0.47 -4.57
N ALA A 48 -2.44 0.80 -4.74
CA ALA A 48 -3.51 -0.10 -4.39
C ALA A 48 -3.30 -1.42 -5.14
N LYS A 49 -3.24 -2.54 -4.41
CA LYS A 49 -3.13 -3.89 -4.98
C LYS A 49 -4.54 -4.48 -5.11
N PRO A 50 -5.31 -4.18 -6.18
CA PRO A 50 -6.68 -4.65 -6.31
C PRO A 50 -6.78 -6.18 -6.30
N GLN A 51 -5.69 -6.87 -6.68
CA GLN A 51 -5.62 -8.33 -6.68
C GLN A 51 -5.08 -8.93 -5.37
N ALA A 52 -4.68 -8.13 -4.38
CA ALA A 52 -4.09 -8.65 -3.14
C ALA A 52 -5.00 -9.64 -2.42
N ALA A 53 -6.32 -9.40 -2.39
CA ALA A 53 -7.27 -10.35 -1.82
C ALA A 53 -7.27 -11.70 -2.56
N ARG A 54 -7.16 -11.69 -3.90
CA ARG A 54 -7.04 -12.92 -4.70
C ARG A 54 -5.70 -13.61 -4.48
N ASP A 55 -4.62 -12.85 -4.38
CA ASP A 55 -3.27 -13.39 -4.17
C ASP A 55 -3.16 -14.05 -2.79
N VAL A 56 -3.72 -13.43 -1.75
CA VAL A 56 -3.81 -14.02 -0.40
C VAL A 56 -4.68 -15.27 -0.43
N ALA A 57 -5.85 -15.25 -1.10
CA ALA A 57 -6.68 -16.45 -1.24
C ALA A 57 -5.95 -17.61 -1.93
N LYS A 58 -5.15 -17.34 -2.97
CA LYS A 58 -4.30 -18.36 -3.63
C LYS A 58 -3.24 -18.92 -2.68
N VAL A 59 -2.65 -18.09 -1.83
CA VAL A 59 -1.69 -18.56 -0.80
C VAL A 59 -2.39 -19.45 0.21
N CYS A 60 -3.55 -19.06 0.72
CA CYS A 60 -4.33 -19.87 1.67
C CYS A 60 -4.75 -21.21 1.06
N ILE A 61 -5.25 -21.21 -0.19
CA ILE A 61 -5.63 -22.45 -0.89
C ILE A 61 -4.41 -23.35 -1.08
N ARG A 62 -3.24 -22.82 -1.47
CA ARG A 62 -1.99 -23.61 -1.58
C ARG A 62 -1.58 -24.22 -0.24
N ALA A 63 -1.62 -23.43 0.83
CA ALA A 63 -1.26 -23.89 2.17
C ALA A 63 -2.20 -25.00 2.67
N CYS A 64 -3.50 -24.89 2.40
CA CYS A 64 -4.48 -25.92 2.80
C CYS A 64 -4.40 -27.19 1.94
N LEU A 65 -3.97 -27.07 0.68
CA LEU A 65 -3.88 -28.20 -0.25
C LEU A 65 -2.54 -28.94 -0.20
N GLY A 66 -1.58 -28.51 0.63
CA GLY A 66 -0.30 -29.21 0.84
C GLY A 66 0.52 -29.44 -0.42
N LYS A 67 0.36 -28.58 -1.45
CA LYS A 67 1.12 -28.67 -2.69
C LYS A 67 2.44 -27.92 -2.52
N ASP A 68 3.43 -28.62 -2.01
CA ASP A 68 4.84 -28.27 -2.20
C ASP A 68 5.17 -28.38 -3.71
N ASP A 69 6.05 -27.49 -4.17
CA ASP A 69 6.22 -26.98 -5.55
C ASP A 69 6.63 -27.96 -6.68
N GLU A 70 6.26 -29.25 -6.67
CA GLU A 70 6.77 -30.20 -7.69
C GLU A 70 5.89 -30.47 -8.92
N ASN A 71 4.68 -29.90 -9.06
CA ASN A 71 3.89 -30.23 -10.27
C ASN A 71 2.86 -29.18 -10.75
N ILE A 72 3.31 -27.95 -11.02
CA ILE A 72 2.50 -26.96 -11.73
C ILE A 72 2.75 -27.07 -13.24
N SER A 73 2.31 -28.17 -13.84
CA SER A 73 2.14 -28.27 -15.30
C SER A 73 0.68 -28.46 -15.73
N MET A 74 -0.25 -28.64 -14.80
CA MET A 74 -1.57 -29.21 -15.13
C MET A 74 -2.79 -28.35 -14.71
N VAL A 75 -2.61 -27.05 -14.47
CA VAL A 75 -3.74 -26.13 -14.19
C VAL A 75 -3.78 -24.97 -15.19
N LYS A 76 -3.42 -25.24 -16.45
CA LYS A 76 -3.44 -24.24 -17.52
C LYS A 76 -4.74 -24.19 -18.33
N ASP A 77 -5.72 -25.02 -18.02
CA ASP A 77 -7.01 -24.98 -18.68
C ASP A 77 -8.10 -24.79 -17.62
N PHE A 78 -8.57 -23.54 -17.49
CA PHE A 78 -9.95 -23.09 -17.34
C PHE A 78 -9.97 -21.56 -17.19
#